data_AF-A0A923XC29-F1
#
_entry.id   AF-A0A923XC29-F1
#
_cell.length_a   1.000
_cell.length_b   1.000
_cell.length_c   1.000
_cell.angle_alpha   90.00
_cell.angle_beta   90.00
_cell.angle_gamma   90.00
#
_symmetry.space_group_name_H-M   'P 1'
#
loop_
_entity.id
_entity.type
_entity.pdbx_description
1 polymer ?
#
loop_
_entity_poly.entity_id
_entity_poly.type
_entity_poly.pdbx_seq_one_letter_code
_entity_poly.pdbx_strand_id
1 'polypeptide(L)'
;MRNVLKPALVTTERFIQKFTLTIFVATIMAATSSFAANMCHGLFSTSIDKVIIPDALYTESTNTLRSTISGNLATVLRSEWKTKLSVEESNSYALNLMNQFLTSKTRKAVTKGLSIKDEGFTRKVHSRLFEMQTKNLMSKADKLSVRDKPAPAGATDTTFTFYTKPLKMESSDGKHQLRVRTYLREVEFSKIPVNGEIIRAYDVETGNLISFSRTSEIDYVVETMNEKTGETEQTLTHDQIVKIYGETAVFYAPHGKSYKLEIKTALEDQISAKEYERLRGKHMVQKLDTGLTPGQVVALFAPLKSETARKAYFESTARLVRLTNEMIAKKPENKDRIVAVMTILKDAIEKDPFFLTLVGATHYNRTAFETSAGLQTTIDRDQGVYEGNMYGSTALKNPVQAIQQNVRLVPKVHDARHVELKIPITYMQNTVGITYVDASKVPAAQASPLQSDINQLVSTYHDFVRNALHAGKFNYIRANGESEPAH
;
A
#
# COMPACT_ATOMS: atom_id res chain seq x y z
N MET A 1 -34.30 -33.16 71.60
CA MET A 1 -34.36 -33.62 70.19
C MET A 1 -34.66 -32.43 69.29
N ARG A 2 -33.62 -31.76 68.75
CA ARG A 2 -33.69 -30.84 67.60
C ARG A 2 -32.26 -30.34 67.31
N ASN A 3 -31.99 -30.10 66.02
CA ASN A 3 -30.82 -29.44 65.43
C ASN A 3 -29.71 -30.36 64.87
N VAL A 4 -30.04 -31.07 63.79
CA VAL A 4 -29.10 -31.37 62.70
C VAL A 4 -29.63 -30.62 61.49
N LEU A 5 -28.93 -29.55 61.06
CA LEU A 5 -29.01 -28.90 59.74
C LEU A 5 -28.20 -27.60 59.81
N LYS A 6 -26.90 -27.66 59.46
CA LYS A 6 -26.04 -26.51 59.09
C LYS A 6 -24.65 -27.04 58.71
N PRO A 7 -24.50 -27.66 57.52
CA PRO A 7 -23.39 -27.21 56.68
C PRO A 7 -23.75 -27.01 55.20
N ALA A 8 -24.96 -27.36 54.78
CA ALA A 8 -25.32 -27.35 53.35
C ALA A 8 -25.62 -25.94 52.79
N LEU A 9 -26.09 -24.98 53.60
CA LEU A 9 -26.54 -23.68 53.10
C LEU A 9 -25.42 -22.70 52.73
N VAL A 10 -24.26 -22.76 53.41
CA VAL A 10 -23.16 -21.78 53.20
C VAL A 10 -22.37 -22.07 51.91
N THR A 11 -22.31 -23.33 51.48
CA THR A 11 -21.68 -23.71 50.20
C THR A 11 -22.58 -23.43 49.01
N THR A 12 -23.91 -23.54 49.14
CA THR A 12 -24.83 -23.21 48.04
C THR A 12 -24.91 -21.70 47.79
N GLU A 13 -24.90 -20.85 48.82
CA GLU A 13 -24.93 -19.38 48.64
C GLU A 13 -23.66 -18.84 47.97
N ARG A 14 -22.47 -19.35 48.34
CA ARG A 14 -21.21 -18.94 47.68
C ARG A 14 -21.08 -19.46 46.25
N PHE A 15 -21.67 -20.62 45.97
CA PHE A 15 -21.72 -21.15 44.61
C PHE A 15 -22.71 -20.35 43.75
N ILE A 16 -23.91 -20.05 44.27
CA ILE A 16 -24.90 -19.21 43.59
C ILE A 16 -24.34 -17.82 43.33
N GLN A 17 -23.70 -17.15 44.29
CA GLN A 17 -23.10 -15.81 44.07
C GLN A 17 -21.99 -15.80 43.02
N LYS A 18 -21.12 -16.82 42.98
CA LYS A 18 -20.10 -16.91 41.92
C LYS A 18 -20.73 -17.23 40.56
N PHE A 19 -21.74 -18.10 40.53
CA PHE A 19 -22.41 -18.50 39.30
C PHE A 19 -23.26 -17.36 38.72
N THR A 20 -23.99 -16.59 39.55
CA THR A 20 -24.71 -15.38 39.08
C THR A 20 -23.77 -14.26 38.69
N LEU A 21 -22.64 -14.04 39.37
CA LEU A 21 -21.67 -13.03 38.94
C LEU A 21 -21.01 -13.41 37.60
N THR A 22 -20.66 -14.68 37.39
CA THR A 22 -20.10 -15.14 36.12
C THR A 22 -21.14 -15.10 34.99
N ILE A 23 -22.40 -15.47 35.24
CA ILE A 23 -23.47 -15.36 34.24
C ILE A 23 -23.79 -13.89 33.98
N PHE A 24 -23.82 -13.02 34.98
CA PHE A 24 -24.12 -11.59 34.78
C PHE A 24 -23.00 -10.88 34.03
N VAL A 25 -21.72 -11.18 34.32
CA VAL A 25 -20.57 -10.68 33.54
C VAL A 25 -20.58 -11.27 32.13
N ALA A 26 -20.84 -12.56 31.95
CA ALA A 26 -20.94 -13.17 30.63
C ALA A 26 -22.13 -12.64 29.81
N THR A 27 -23.26 -12.34 30.44
CA THR A 27 -24.46 -11.79 29.78
C THR A 27 -24.27 -10.31 29.46
N ILE A 28 -23.61 -9.53 30.32
CA ILE A 28 -23.24 -8.14 30.01
C ILE A 28 -22.18 -8.11 28.92
N MET A 29 -21.17 -8.98 28.94
CA MET A 29 -20.16 -9.08 27.88
C MET A 29 -20.74 -9.62 26.57
N ALA A 30 -21.70 -10.55 26.59
CA ALA A 30 -22.40 -11.06 25.42
C ALA A 30 -23.42 -10.05 24.85
N ALA A 31 -24.10 -9.28 25.70
CA ALA A 31 -25.04 -8.23 25.29
C ALA A 31 -24.31 -6.98 24.77
N THR A 32 -23.19 -6.58 25.37
CA THR A 32 -22.35 -5.47 24.89
C THR A 32 -21.55 -5.85 23.65
N SER A 33 -21.06 -7.09 23.55
CA SER A 33 -20.43 -7.57 22.32
C SER A 33 -21.44 -7.79 21.19
N SER A 34 -22.66 -8.26 21.45
CA SER A 34 -23.68 -8.39 20.40
C SER A 34 -24.32 -7.06 20.01
N PHE A 35 -24.50 -6.10 20.93
CA PHE A 35 -24.97 -4.75 20.59
C PHE A 35 -23.89 -3.93 19.87
N ALA A 36 -22.62 -4.01 20.29
CA ALA A 36 -21.51 -3.42 19.56
C ALA A 36 -21.26 -4.13 18.23
N ALA A 37 -21.36 -5.46 18.15
CA ALA A 37 -21.23 -6.21 16.90
C ALA A 37 -22.40 -5.98 15.94
N ASN A 38 -23.63 -5.78 16.43
CA ASN A 38 -24.80 -5.46 15.59
C ASN A 38 -24.84 -3.99 15.16
N MET A 39 -24.38 -3.03 16.00
CA MET A 39 -24.16 -1.64 15.55
C MET A 39 -22.99 -1.53 14.57
N CYS A 40 -21.95 -2.35 14.75
CA CYS A 40 -20.90 -2.57 13.77
C CYS A 40 -21.49 -3.13 12.46
N HIS A 41 -22.26 -4.22 12.49
CA HIS A 41 -22.83 -4.81 11.28
C HIS A 41 -23.74 -3.85 10.48
N GLY A 42 -24.46 -2.95 11.17
CA GLY A 42 -25.26 -1.88 10.54
C GLY A 42 -24.44 -0.75 9.92
N LEU A 43 -23.26 -0.43 10.47
CA LEU A 43 -22.30 0.53 9.92
C LEU A 43 -21.43 -0.04 8.78
N PHE A 44 -21.43 -1.36 8.58
CA PHE A 44 -20.52 -2.07 7.68
C PHE A 44 -21.18 -2.65 6.44
N SER A 45 -22.36 -2.12 6.07
CA SER A 45 -22.98 -2.29 4.75
C SER A 45 -23.04 -1.00 3.94
N THR A 46 -22.60 0.13 4.52
CA THR A 46 -22.67 1.43 3.86
C THR A 46 -21.49 1.62 2.91
N SER A 47 -21.80 1.95 1.66
CA SER A 47 -20.81 2.46 0.72
C SER A 47 -19.97 3.55 1.37
N ILE A 48 -18.64 3.51 1.22
CA ILE A 48 -17.79 4.62 1.68
C ILE A 48 -18.31 5.92 1.04
N ASP A 49 -18.67 6.87 1.89
CA ASP A 49 -19.11 8.18 1.44
C ASP A 49 -18.05 8.81 0.53
N LYS A 50 -18.50 9.28 -0.62
CA LYS A 50 -17.66 10.00 -1.59
C LYS A 50 -17.83 11.49 -1.35
N VAL A 51 -16.74 12.24 -1.42
CA VAL A 51 -16.82 13.70 -1.47
C VAL A 51 -16.99 14.11 -2.93
N ILE A 52 -18.08 14.81 -3.22
CA ILE A 52 -18.39 15.30 -4.56
C ILE A 52 -17.73 16.66 -4.74
N ILE A 53 -16.91 16.79 -5.80
CA ILE A 53 -16.24 18.05 -6.15
C ILE A 53 -16.84 18.57 -7.47
N PRO A 54 -17.22 19.85 -7.55
CA PRO A 54 -17.68 20.47 -8.79
C PRO A 54 -16.67 20.32 -9.93
N ASP A 55 -17.18 20.02 -11.12
CA ASP A 55 -16.35 19.74 -12.29
C ASP A 55 -15.40 20.90 -12.62
N ALA A 56 -15.82 22.15 -12.44
CA ALA A 56 -14.99 23.33 -12.73
C ALA A 56 -13.74 23.41 -11.83
N LEU A 57 -13.92 23.26 -10.52
CA LEU A 57 -12.82 23.25 -9.55
C LEU A 57 -11.87 22.08 -9.81
N TYR A 58 -12.43 20.92 -10.09
CA TYR A 58 -11.65 19.73 -10.38
C TYR A 58 -10.87 19.84 -11.69
N THR A 59 -11.51 20.39 -12.74
CA THR A 59 -10.90 20.62 -14.05
C THR A 59 -9.78 21.64 -13.96
N GLU A 60 -9.97 22.74 -13.24
CA GLU A 60 -8.92 23.74 -12.99
C GLU A 60 -7.71 23.09 -12.29
N SER A 61 -7.96 22.44 -11.14
CA SER A 61 -6.93 21.76 -10.38
C SER A 61 -6.20 20.72 -11.23
N THR A 62 -6.91 19.84 -11.94
CA THR A 62 -6.29 18.84 -12.85
C THR A 62 -5.56 19.43 -14.04
N ASN A 63 -5.98 20.58 -14.57
CA ASN A 63 -5.24 21.26 -15.63
C ASN A 63 -3.91 21.80 -15.08
N THR A 64 -3.91 22.43 -13.90
CA THR A 64 -2.69 22.81 -13.20
C THR A 64 -1.82 21.59 -12.88
N LEU A 65 -2.43 20.44 -12.54
CA LEU A 65 -1.70 19.20 -12.37
C LEU A 65 -1.05 18.72 -13.66
N ARG A 66 -1.72 18.87 -14.81
CA ARG A 66 -1.20 18.47 -16.13
C ARG A 66 -0.06 19.39 -16.59
N SER A 67 -0.12 20.68 -16.26
CA SER A 67 0.93 21.65 -16.63
C SER A 67 2.20 21.55 -15.79
N THR A 68 2.14 20.95 -14.59
CA THR A 68 3.32 20.69 -13.75
C THR A 68 4.08 19.41 -14.16
N ILE A 69 3.66 18.74 -15.23
CA ILE A 69 4.29 17.52 -15.75
C ILE A 69 5.45 17.89 -16.68
N SER A 70 6.67 17.96 -16.16
CA SER A 70 7.87 17.79 -16.98
C SER A 70 8.31 16.32 -16.97
N GLY A 71 8.73 15.81 -18.12
CA GLY A 71 9.09 14.41 -18.29
C GLY A 71 10.34 14.02 -17.51
N ASN A 72 10.16 13.16 -16.49
CA ASN A 72 10.99 11.98 -16.17
C ASN A 72 10.39 11.29 -14.95
N LEU A 73 9.73 10.14 -15.16
CA LEU A 73 9.40 9.04 -14.21
C LEU A 73 8.75 9.34 -12.84
N ALA A 74 8.59 10.58 -12.40
CA ALA A 74 8.06 10.97 -11.09
C ALA A 74 6.60 11.46 -11.13
N THR A 75 6.01 11.52 -12.32
CA THR A 75 4.61 11.91 -12.57
C THR A 75 4.09 11.01 -13.67
N VAL A 76 3.34 9.97 -13.32
CA VAL A 76 2.99 8.94 -14.31
C VAL A 76 1.60 9.19 -14.86
N LEU A 77 1.52 9.79 -16.05
CA LEU A 77 0.46 9.48 -17.01
C LEU A 77 0.73 8.07 -17.52
N ARG A 78 0.01 7.09 -16.99
CA ARG A 78 0.13 5.68 -17.41
C ARG A 78 -1.22 5.03 -17.50
N SER A 79 -1.30 4.02 -18.36
CA SER A 79 -2.31 3.00 -18.16
C SER A 79 -1.92 2.17 -16.93
N GLU A 80 -2.84 2.07 -15.96
CA GLU A 80 -2.74 1.08 -14.90
C GLU A 80 -3.82 0.03 -15.08
N TRP A 81 -3.44 -1.09 -15.66
CA TRP A 81 -4.31 -2.25 -15.68
C TRP A 81 -4.09 -3.08 -14.42
N LYS A 82 -5.17 -3.55 -13.82
CA LYS A 82 -5.11 -4.45 -12.66
C LYS A 82 -5.92 -5.69 -12.94
N THR A 83 -5.30 -6.84 -12.74
CA THR A 83 -5.98 -8.13 -12.78
C THR A 83 -5.69 -8.89 -11.50
N LYS A 84 -6.66 -9.68 -11.06
CA LYS A 84 -6.53 -10.57 -9.91
C LYS A 84 -6.25 -11.97 -10.44
N LEU A 85 -5.12 -12.53 -10.04
CA LEU A 85 -4.68 -13.86 -10.46
C LEU A 85 -4.48 -14.77 -9.25
N SER A 86 -4.66 -16.07 -9.46
CA SER A 86 -4.17 -17.07 -8.50
C SER A 86 -2.64 -17.03 -8.39
N VAL A 87 -2.09 -17.70 -7.37
CA VAL A 87 -0.65 -17.90 -7.20
C VAL A 87 -0.01 -18.47 -8.47
N GLU A 88 -0.53 -19.58 -8.99
CA GLU A 88 0.03 -20.26 -10.16
C GLU A 88 -0.03 -19.41 -11.43
N GLU A 89 -1.12 -18.68 -11.65
CA GLU A 89 -1.26 -17.79 -12.82
C GLU A 89 -0.34 -16.59 -12.74
N SER A 90 -0.22 -15.97 -11.56
CA SER A 90 0.71 -14.86 -11.37
C SER A 90 2.17 -15.28 -11.55
N ASN A 91 2.52 -16.49 -11.12
CA ASN A 91 3.84 -17.08 -11.32
C ASN A 91 4.06 -17.41 -12.81
N SER A 92 3.03 -17.88 -13.50
CA SER A 92 3.04 -18.13 -14.95
C SER A 92 3.22 -16.84 -15.75
N TYR A 93 2.55 -15.76 -15.35
CA TYR A 93 2.76 -14.43 -15.92
C TYR A 93 4.22 -13.98 -15.76
N ALA A 94 4.79 -14.09 -14.55
CA ALA A 94 6.20 -13.77 -14.31
C ALA A 94 7.14 -14.64 -15.16
N LEU A 95 6.83 -15.93 -15.31
CA LEU A 95 7.60 -16.84 -16.17
C LEU A 95 7.51 -16.46 -17.65
N ASN A 96 6.35 -16.05 -18.13
CA ASN A 96 6.19 -15.60 -19.51
C ASN A 96 6.99 -14.33 -19.79
N LEU A 97 7.02 -13.37 -18.86
CA LEU A 97 7.91 -12.21 -18.97
C LEU A 97 9.37 -12.61 -19.09
N MET A 98 9.83 -13.56 -18.26
CA MET A 98 11.20 -14.07 -18.34
C MET A 98 11.47 -14.82 -19.65
N ASN A 99 10.49 -15.53 -20.19
CA ASN A 99 10.63 -16.21 -21.47
C ASN A 99 10.82 -15.23 -22.63
N GLN A 100 10.13 -14.08 -22.58
CA GLN A 100 10.21 -13.06 -23.62
C GLN A 100 11.47 -12.18 -23.51
N PHE A 101 11.82 -11.77 -22.29
CA PHE A 101 12.79 -10.70 -22.07
C PHE A 101 14.12 -11.13 -21.48
N LEU A 102 14.28 -12.41 -21.12
CA LEU A 102 15.56 -12.97 -20.67
C LEU A 102 16.08 -14.03 -21.63
N THR A 103 17.38 -14.03 -21.83
CA THR A 103 18.11 -15.11 -22.47
C THR A 103 17.90 -16.43 -21.74
N SER A 104 18.00 -17.55 -22.47
CA SER A 104 17.85 -18.89 -21.91
C SER A 104 18.78 -19.15 -20.72
N LYS A 105 20.01 -18.62 -20.76
CA LYS A 105 20.99 -18.73 -19.68
C LYS A 105 20.52 -18.04 -18.41
N THR A 106 20.18 -16.75 -18.49
CA THR A 106 19.71 -15.96 -17.35
C THR A 106 18.42 -16.52 -16.78
N ARG A 107 17.47 -16.85 -17.65
CA ARG A 107 16.20 -17.47 -17.26
C ARG A 107 16.43 -18.76 -16.45
N LYS A 108 17.23 -19.69 -16.96
CA LYS A 108 17.54 -20.95 -16.27
C LYS A 108 18.19 -20.71 -14.90
N ALA A 109 19.06 -19.70 -14.80
CA ALA A 109 19.72 -19.37 -13.53
C ALA A 109 18.71 -18.88 -12.48
N VAL A 110 17.83 -17.94 -12.84
CA VAL A 110 16.88 -17.36 -11.88
C VAL A 110 15.74 -18.31 -11.51
N THR A 111 15.32 -19.21 -12.41
CA THR A 111 14.24 -20.18 -12.14
C THR A 111 14.70 -21.54 -11.60
N LYS A 112 16.03 -21.76 -11.47
CA LYS A 112 16.58 -23.07 -11.05
C LYS A 112 15.98 -23.58 -9.74
N GLY A 113 15.41 -24.78 -9.78
CA GLY A 113 14.83 -25.45 -8.60
C GLY A 113 13.59 -24.76 -8.02
N LEU A 114 12.94 -23.88 -8.79
CA LEU A 114 11.68 -23.25 -8.38
C LEU A 114 10.51 -23.91 -9.10
N SER A 115 9.39 -24.03 -8.39
CA SER A 115 8.11 -24.49 -8.95
C SER A 115 7.19 -23.30 -9.17
N ILE A 116 6.48 -23.25 -10.30
CA ILE A 116 5.46 -22.22 -10.57
C ILE A 116 4.26 -22.30 -9.62
N LYS A 117 4.11 -23.39 -8.86
CA LYS A 117 3.08 -23.54 -7.83
C LYS A 117 3.51 -22.98 -6.47
N ASP A 118 4.80 -22.69 -6.28
CA ASP A 118 5.34 -22.16 -5.03
C ASP A 118 4.94 -20.69 -4.86
N GLU A 119 4.34 -20.35 -3.71
CA GLU A 119 4.02 -18.96 -3.35
C GLU A 119 5.25 -18.05 -3.40
N GLY A 120 6.43 -18.59 -3.04
CA GLY A 120 7.70 -17.90 -3.06
C GLY A 120 8.34 -17.72 -4.44
N PHE A 121 7.79 -18.30 -5.51
CA PHE A 121 8.41 -18.31 -6.85
C PHE A 121 8.84 -16.91 -7.31
N THR A 122 7.89 -15.99 -7.45
CA THR A 122 8.16 -14.63 -7.94
C THR A 122 9.16 -13.89 -7.05
N ARG A 123 9.09 -14.06 -5.72
CA ARG A 123 10.02 -13.44 -4.77
C ARG A 123 11.44 -13.95 -4.98
N LYS A 124 11.62 -15.26 -5.07
CA LYS A 124 12.93 -15.90 -5.28
C LYS A 124 13.52 -15.50 -6.64
N VAL A 125 12.69 -15.47 -7.69
CA VAL A 125 13.10 -14.97 -9.02
C VAL A 125 13.55 -13.52 -8.94
N HIS A 126 12.76 -12.64 -8.32
CA HIS A 126 13.08 -11.22 -8.16
C HIS A 126 14.41 -11.03 -7.41
N SER A 127 14.62 -11.74 -6.30
CA SER A 127 15.89 -11.66 -5.56
C SER A 127 17.08 -12.14 -6.38
N ARG A 128 16.96 -13.29 -7.07
CA ARG A 128 18.04 -13.83 -7.92
C ARG A 128 18.35 -12.92 -9.11
N LEU A 129 17.33 -12.35 -9.74
CA LEU A 129 17.51 -11.43 -10.87
C LEU A 129 18.24 -10.16 -10.41
N PHE A 130 17.88 -9.62 -9.23
CA PHE A 130 18.58 -8.49 -8.64
C PHE A 130 20.06 -8.81 -8.28
N GLU A 131 20.32 -9.99 -7.72
CA GLU A 131 21.70 -10.44 -7.46
C GLU A 131 22.52 -10.55 -8.74
N MET A 132 21.94 -11.11 -9.81
CA MET A 132 22.62 -11.17 -11.11
C MET A 132 22.87 -9.78 -11.69
N GLN A 133 21.92 -8.85 -11.57
CA GLN A 133 22.07 -7.45 -12.00
C GLN A 133 23.21 -6.75 -11.26
N THR A 134 23.25 -6.86 -9.93
CA THR A 134 24.28 -6.22 -9.10
C THR A 134 25.69 -6.82 -9.29
N LYS A 135 25.77 -8.11 -9.61
CA LYS A 135 27.03 -8.80 -9.94
C LYS A 135 27.43 -8.68 -11.41
N ASN A 136 26.68 -7.92 -12.22
CA ASN A 136 26.89 -7.77 -13.67
C ASN A 136 26.94 -9.13 -14.41
N LEU A 137 26.13 -10.10 -13.97
CA LEU A 137 26.02 -11.45 -14.54
C LEU A 137 24.88 -11.57 -15.56
N MET A 138 24.13 -10.49 -15.76
CA MET A 138 23.08 -10.38 -16.77
C MET A 138 23.70 -10.34 -18.18
N SER A 139 23.05 -10.97 -19.14
CA SER A 139 23.41 -10.81 -20.54
C SER A 139 23.05 -9.40 -21.01
N LYS A 140 23.86 -8.80 -21.89
CA LYS A 140 23.51 -7.52 -22.54
C LYS A 140 22.23 -7.61 -23.39
N ALA A 141 21.84 -8.83 -23.79
CA ALA A 141 20.60 -9.09 -24.50
C ALA A 141 19.38 -9.26 -23.58
N ASP A 142 19.58 -9.37 -22.26
CA ASP A 142 18.47 -9.39 -21.31
C ASP A 142 17.86 -7.99 -21.22
N LYS A 143 16.53 -7.92 -21.34
CA LYS A 143 15.76 -6.66 -21.34
C LYS A 143 14.88 -6.49 -20.12
N LEU A 144 14.85 -7.47 -19.23
CA LEU A 144 14.11 -7.44 -17.97
C LEU A 144 15.07 -7.31 -16.79
N SER A 145 14.79 -6.37 -15.91
CA SER A 145 15.54 -6.06 -14.70
C SER A 145 14.59 -5.98 -13.50
N VAL A 146 15.19 -5.80 -12.33
CA VAL A 146 14.46 -5.52 -11.09
C VAL A 146 14.67 -4.06 -10.73
N ARG A 147 13.56 -3.37 -10.47
CA ARG A 147 13.56 -1.94 -10.11
C ARG A 147 13.96 -1.72 -8.65
N ASP A 148 13.33 -2.47 -7.74
CA ASP A 148 13.42 -2.24 -6.31
C ASP A 148 14.34 -3.30 -5.67
N LYS A 149 15.31 -2.87 -4.85
CA LYS A 149 16.18 -3.81 -4.11
C LYS A 149 15.31 -4.73 -3.24
N PRO A 150 15.43 -6.07 -3.36
CA PRO A 150 14.75 -7.00 -2.46
C PRO A 150 15.23 -6.79 -1.02
N ALA A 151 14.37 -7.11 -0.05
CA ALA A 151 14.78 -7.15 1.36
C ALA A 151 15.94 -8.16 1.57
N PRO A 152 16.86 -7.90 2.52
CA PRO A 152 17.88 -8.87 2.92
C PRO A 152 17.24 -10.20 3.38
N ALA A 153 18.00 -11.30 3.29
CA ALA A 153 17.55 -12.58 3.83
C ALA A 153 17.21 -12.47 5.32
N GLY A 154 16.07 -13.03 5.72
CA GLY A 154 15.52 -12.87 7.07
C GLY A 154 14.61 -11.64 7.24
N ALA A 155 14.45 -10.82 6.20
CA ALA A 155 13.50 -9.71 6.18
C ALA A 155 12.53 -9.75 5.00
N THR A 156 11.38 -9.11 5.16
CA THR A 156 10.39 -8.86 4.12
C THR A 156 9.96 -7.40 4.17
N ASP A 157 10.00 -6.71 3.02
CA ASP A 157 9.57 -5.32 2.91
C ASP A 157 8.14 -5.25 2.37
N THR A 158 7.26 -4.60 3.13
CA THR A 158 5.85 -4.42 2.80
C THR A 158 5.52 -2.96 2.61
N THR A 159 4.55 -2.68 1.73
CA THR A 159 3.98 -1.34 1.58
C THR A 159 2.79 -1.20 2.51
N PHE A 160 2.72 -0.10 3.26
CA PHE A 160 1.56 0.27 4.06
C PHE A 160 0.98 1.59 3.53
N THR A 161 -0.33 1.67 3.37
CA THR A 161 -1.01 2.86 2.83
C THR A 161 -2.26 3.17 3.63
N PHE A 162 -2.36 4.38 4.18
CA PHE A 162 -3.60 4.96 4.69
C PHE A 162 -4.41 5.61 3.58
N TYR A 163 -5.73 5.65 3.75
CA TYR A 163 -6.68 6.20 2.79
C TYR A 163 -7.63 7.20 3.43
N THR A 164 -7.89 8.31 2.73
CA THR A 164 -9.06 9.17 2.99
C THR A 164 -10.30 8.62 2.28
N LYS A 165 -11.43 9.30 2.48
CA LYS A 165 -12.60 9.17 1.60
C LYS A 165 -12.20 9.41 0.14
N PRO A 166 -12.78 8.67 -0.81
CA PRO A 166 -12.61 8.95 -2.23
C PRO A 166 -13.30 10.25 -2.64
N LEU A 167 -12.70 10.95 -3.59
CA LEU A 167 -13.30 12.09 -4.30
C LEU A 167 -13.95 11.59 -5.59
N LYS A 168 -15.11 12.15 -5.93
CA LYS A 168 -15.82 11.92 -7.19
C LYS A 168 -16.14 13.27 -7.83
N MET A 169 -16.01 13.38 -9.15
CA MET A 169 -16.58 14.52 -9.87
C MET A 169 -18.11 14.41 -9.93
N GLU A 170 -18.80 15.52 -10.18
CA GLU A 170 -20.25 15.53 -10.33
C GLU A 170 -20.69 14.77 -11.59
N SER A 171 -20.04 15.04 -12.72
CA SER A 171 -20.38 14.42 -14.02
C SER A 171 -19.72 13.06 -14.28
N SER A 172 -18.69 12.70 -13.52
CA SER A 172 -17.84 11.55 -13.87
C SER A 172 -17.82 10.46 -12.81
N ASP A 173 -17.60 9.22 -13.27
CA ASP A 173 -17.24 8.09 -12.41
C ASP A 173 -15.76 8.10 -12.00
N GLY A 174 -15.02 9.16 -12.35
CA GLY A 174 -13.64 9.38 -11.96
C GLY A 174 -13.51 9.33 -10.44
N LYS A 175 -12.62 8.45 -9.98
CA LYS A 175 -12.28 8.31 -8.56
C LYS A 175 -10.92 8.96 -8.35
N HIS A 176 -10.81 9.81 -7.34
CA HIS A 176 -9.54 10.29 -6.83
C HIS A 176 -9.41 9.87 -5.38
N GLN A 177 -8.20 9.53 -4.96
CA GLN A 177 -8.00 9.09 -3.59
C GLN A 177 -6.67 9.62 -3.10
N LEU A 178 -6.72 10.33 -1.97
CA LEU A 178 -5.54 10.69 -1.21
C LEU A 178 -5.04 9.45 -0.48
N ARG A 179 -3.73 9.25 -0.55
CA ARG A 179 -3.05 8.08 0.02
C ARG A 179 -1.83 8.55 0.78
N VAL A 180 -1.62 8.01 1.96
CA VAL A 180 -0.40 8.27 2.73
C VAL A 180 0.34 6.96 2.87
N ARG A 181 1.45 6.83 2.17
CA ARG A 181 2.14 5.56 1.95
C ARG A 181 3.51 5.54 2.58
N THR A 182 3.84 4.46 3.27
CA THR A 182 5.17 4.16 3.79
C THR A 182 5.53 2.70 3.54
N TYR A 183 6.72 2.30 3.95
CA TYR A 183 7.24 0.95 3.80
C TYR A 183 7.69 0.40 5.15
N LEU A 184 7.23 -0.81 5.46
CA LEU A 184 7.58 -1.54 6.66
C LEU A 184 8.56 -2.64 6.30
N ARG A 185 9.36 -3.05 7.28
CA ARG A 185 10.26 -4.18 7.24
C ARG A 185 9.92 -5.13 8.36
N GLU A 186 9.50 -6.33 7.99
CA GLU A 186 9.27 -7.44 8.91
C GLU A 186 10.56 -8.26 8.98
N VAL A 187 11.07 -8.52 10.18
CA VAL A 187 12.32 -9.25 10.42
C VAL A 187 11.99 -10.52 11.18
N GLU A 188 12.23 -11.68 10.57
CA GLU A 188 12.11 -12.99 11.20
C GLU A 188 13.51 -13.44 11.60
N PHE A 189 13.87 -13.28 12.88
CA PHE A 189 15.25 -13.43 13.34
C PHE A 189 15.83 -14.82 13.04
N SER A 190 15.02 -15.87 13.17
CA SER A 190 15.41 -17.25 12.87
C SER A 190 15.79 -17.49 11.39
N LYS A 191 15.38 -16.60 10.48
CA LYS A 191 15.67 -16.66 9.04
C LYS A 191 16.87 -15.81 8.61
N ILE A 192 17.46 -15.05 9.53
CA ILE A 192 18.69 -14.31 9.27
C ILE A 192 19.84 -15.33 9.14
N PRO A 193 20.56 -15.38 8.00
CA PRO A 193 21.71 -16.26 7.86
C PRO A 193 22.86 -15.83 8.78
N VAL A 194 23.60 -16.80 9.35
CA VAL A 194 24.84 -16.55 10.08
C VAL A 194 25.85 -15.88 9.15
N ASN A 195 26.43 -14.77 9.59
CA ASN A 195 27.33 -13.91 8.80
C ASN A 195 26.73 -13.46 7.46
N GLY A 196 25.40 -13.29 7.42
CA GLY A 196 24.66 -12.76 6.29
C GLY A 196 24.75 -11.24 6.14
N GLU A 197 23.96 -10.68 5.22
CA GLU A 197 23.83 -9.22 5.08
C GLU A 197 23.18 -8.60 6.32
N ILE A 198 23.73 -7.47 6.77
CA ILE A 198 23.19 -6.68 7.89
C ILE A 198 21.78 -6.18 7.55
N ILE A 199 20.81 -6.47 8.42
CA ILE A 199 19.43 -5.99 8.29
C ILE A 199 19.32 -4.63 8.95
N ARG A 200 19.16 -3.57 8.15
CA ARG A 200 18.90 -2.21 8.65
C ARG A 200 17.42 -1.87 8.62
N ALA A 201 16.91 -1.23 9.65
CA ALA A 201 15.53 -0.75 9.73
C ALA A 201 15.43 0.47 10.67
N TYR A 202 14.31 1.17 10.67
CA TYR A 202 14.07 2.28 11.59
C TYR A 202 12.97 1.91 12.60
N ASP A 203 13.24 2.13 13.87
CA ASP A 203 12.29 1.93 14.95
C ASP A 203 11.03 2.77 14.75
N VAL A 204 9.87 2.20 15.00
CA VAL A 204 8.59 2.84 14.68
C VAL A 204 8.23 3.94 15.67
N GLU A 205 8.65 3.78 16.92
CA GLU A 205 8.33 4.71 18.02
C GLU A 205 9.37 5.82 18.14
N THR A 206 10.65 5.47 18.08
CA THR A 206 11.77 6.40 18.28
C THR A 206 12.31 6.98 16.98
N GLY A 207 12.12 6.30 15.84
CA GLY A 207 12.70 6.69 14.56
C GLY A 207 14.21 6.43 14.45
N ASN A 208 14.82 5.78 15.45
CA ASN A 208 16.25 5.45 15.44
C ASN A 208 16.57 4.38 14.40
N LEU A 209 17.76 4.45 13.80
CA LEU A 209 18.25 3.38 12.92
C LEU A 209 18.68 2.19 13.79
N ILE A 210 18.17 1.01 13.49
CA ILE A 210 18.54 -0.25 14.11
C ILE A 210 19.13 -1.17 13.05
N SER A 211 20.24 -1.83 13.38
CA SER A 211 20.89 -2.87 12.58
C SER A 211 20.85 -4.20 13.32
N PHE A 212 20.60 -5.28 12.59
CA PHE A 212 20.67 -6.65 13.10
C PHE A 212 21.65 -7.48 12.26
N SER A 213 22.56 -8.16 12.95
CA SER A 213 23.54 -9.07 12.34
C SER A 213 23.57 -10.37 13.14
N ARG A 214 23.34 -11.51 12.50
CA ARG A 214 23.49 -12.81 13.15
C ARG A 214 24.93 -13.30 13.00
N THR A 215 25.68 -13.37 14.10
CA THR A 215 27.13 -13.69 14.09
C THR A 215 27.41 -15.16 14.36
N SER A 216 26.49 -15.86 15.04
CA SER A 216 26.57 -17.30 15.29
C SER A 216 25.16 -17.93 15.24
N GLU A 217 25.06 -19.25 15.45
CA GLU A 217 23.74 -19.90 15.55
C GLU A 217 22.91 -19.37 16.72
N ILE A 218 23.55 -18.83 17.76
CA ILE A 218 22.91 -18.38 18.99
C ILE A 218 22.92 -16.85 19.16
N ASP A 219 23.88 -16.14 18.55
CA ASP A 219 24.15 -14.73 18.84
C ASP A 219 23.76 -13.78 17.71
N TYR A 220 23.22 -12.63 18.12
CA TYR A 220 22.87 -11.50 17.30
C TYR A 220 23.55 -10.25 17.84
N VAL A 221 24.18 -9.48 16.97
CA VAL A 221 24.63 -8.12 17.26
C VAL A 221 23.52 -7.16 16.83
N VAL A 222 23.09 -6.31 17.75
CA VAL A 222 22.10 -5.26 17.53
C VAL A 222 22.74 -3.91 17.78
N GLU A 223 22.79 -3.09 16.74
CA GLU A 223 23.30 -1.72 16.82
C GLU A 223 22.10 -0.76 16.73
N THR A 224 22.02 0.21 17.64
CA THR A 224 21.02 1.28 17.59
C THR A 224 21.72 2.63 17.53
N MET A 225 21.49 3.36 16.45
CA MET A 225 22.01 4.70 16.24
C MET A 225 20.93 5.74 16.59
N ASN A 226 21.20 6.52 17.62
CA ASN A 226 20.39 7.65 18.03
C ASN A 226 21.14 8.95 17.73
N GLU A 227 20.54 9.84 16.94
CA GLU A 227 21.18 11.11 16.54
C GLU A 227 21.57 12.02 17.72
N LYS A 228 20.95 11.84 18.89
CA LYS A 228 21.20 12.65 20.09
C LYS A 228 22.17 12.01 21.08
N THR A 229 22.12 10.69 21.23
CA THR A 229 22.88 9.98 22.27
C THR A 229 24.03 9.14 21.73
N GLY A 230 24.18 9.07 20.40
CA GLY A 230 25.20 8.27 19.74
C GLY A 230 24.78 6.83 19.49
N GLU A 231 25.77 6.01 19.15
CA GLU A 231 25.61 4.60 18.81
C GLU A 231 25.67 3.71 20.06
N THR A 232 24.79 2.71 20.10
CA THR A 232 24.80 1.66 21.12
C THR A 232 24.85 0.31 20.43
N GLU A 233 25.68 -0.60 20.93
CA GLU A 233 25.82 -1.95 20.42
C GLU A 233 25.58 -2.94 21.56
N GLN A 234 24.81 -3.99 21.29
CA GLN A 234 24.58 -5.09 22.22
C GLN A 234 24.63 -6.43 21.49
N THR A 235 25.22 -7.43 22.15
CA THR A 235 25.13 -8.82 21.71
C THR A 235 24.00 -9.49 22.50
N LEU A 236 23.06 -10.08 21.78
CA LEU A 236 21.88 -10.74 22.32
C LEU A 236 21.82 -12.18 21.83
N THR A 237 21.37 -13.10 22.68
CA THR A 237 20.99 -14.44 22.25
C THR A 237 19.67 -14.42 21.48
N HIS A 238 19.35 -15.50 20.76
CA HIS A 238 18.05 -15.64 20.09
C HIS A 238 16.86 -15.44 21.04
N ASP A 239 16.91 -16.04 22.24
CA ASP A 239 15.83 -15.88 23.22
C ASP A 239 15.69 -14.43 23.71
N GLN A 240 16.81 -13.71 23.83
CA GLN A 240 16.80 -12.31 24.25
C GLN A 240 16.23 -11.40 23.16
N ILE A 241 16.64 -11.58 21.90
CA ILE A 241 16.12 -10.76 20.79
C ILE A 241 14.62 -11.02 20.57
N VAL A 242 14.17 -12.28 20.65
CA VAL A 242 12.75 -12.64 20.58
C VAL A 242 11.97 -12.08 21.77
N LYS A 243 12.54 -12.09 22.98
CA LYS A 243 11.91 -11.47 24.16
C LYS A 243 11.74 -9.95 24.00
N ILE A 244 12.69 -9.28 23.35
CA ILE A 244 12.66 -7.82 23.16
C ILE A 244 11.73 -7.42 22.02
N TYR A 245 11.83 -8.09 20.87
CA TYR A 245 11.17 -7.65 19.63
C TYR A 245 10.07 -8.59 19.12
N GLY A 246 9.93 -9.78 19.71
CA GLY A 246 9.07 -10.85 19.23
C GLY A 246 9.76 -11.76 18.19
N GLU A 247 9.08 -12.84 17.80
CA GLU A 247 9.53 -13.78 16.76
C GLU A 247 9.68 -13.11 15.39
N THR A 248 8.76 -12.20 15.08
CA THR A 248 8.79 -11.37 13.88
C THR A 248 8.55 -9.93 14.25
N ALA A 249 9.59 -9.12 14.10
CA ALA A 249 9.58 -7.71 14.47
C ALA A 249 9.23 -6.83 13.27
N VAL A 250 8.45 -5.76 13.49
CA VAL A 250 8.02 -4.86 12.41
C VAL A 250 8.58 -3.47 12.62
N PHE A 251 9.34 -2.99 11.63
CA PHE A 251 10.03 -1.70 11.62
C PHE A 251 9.62 -0.87 10.40
N TYR A 252 10.04 0.38 10.31
CA TYR A 252 10.09 1.08 9.03
C TYR A 252 11.28 0.58 8.20
N ALA A 253 11.06 0.28 6.93
CA ALA A 253 12.16 -0.06 6.02
C ALA A 253 13.07 1.18 5.82
N PRO A 254 14.36 1.01 5.44
CA PRO A 254 15.25 2.14 5.19
C PRO A 254 14.72 3.15 4.15
N HIS A 255 13.99 2.67 3.15
CA HIS A 255 13.32 3.48 2.13
C HIS A 255 11.91 3.94 2.53
N GLY A 256 11.45 3.57 3.73
CA GLY A 256 10.18 3.94 4.37
C GLY A 256 10.30 4.99 5.46
N LYS A 257 11.49 5.57 5.70
CA LYS A 257 11.69 6.64 6.71
C LYS A 257 10.89 7.93 6.47
N SER A 258 10.25 8.04 5.31
CA SER A 258 9.32 9.10 4.97
C SER A 258 8.03 8.52 4.38
N TYR A 259 6.96 9.29 4.53
CA TYR A 259 5.69 8.99 3.91
C TYR A 259 5.60 9.68 2.55
N LYS A 260 4.91 9.05 1.61
CA LYS A 260 4.49 9.66 0.35
C LYS A 260 3.02 10.04 0.48
N LEU A 261 2.72 11.34 0.44
CA LEU A 261 1.37 11.85 0.28
C LEU A 261 1.05 11.86 -1.20
N GLU A 262 0.18 10.97 -1.65
CA GLU A 262 -0.08 10.72 -3.06
C GLU A 262 -1.52 11.03 -3.41
N ILE A 263 -1.73 11.85 -4.44
CA ILE A 263 -3.01 12.01 -5.11
C ILE A 263 -2.95 11.20 -6.38
N LYS A 264 -3.85 10.22 -6.49
CA LYS A 264 -4.00 9.44 -7.70
C LYS A 264 -5.36 9.73 -8.32
N THR A 265 -5.33 10.09 -9.59
CA THR A 265 -6.45 10.58 -10.39
C THR A 265 -6.69 9.65 -11.57
N ALA A 266 -7.89 9.11 -11.71
CA ALA A 266 -8.31 8.49 -12.96
C ALA A 266 -8.65 9.58 -13.98
N LEU A 267 -8.15 9.42 -15.20
CA LEU A 267 -8.46 10.28 -16.34
C LEU A 267 -9.61 9.69 -17.13
N GLU A 268 -10.30 10.55 -17.86
CA GLU A 268 -11.41 10.14 -18.70
C GLU A 268 -11.00 9.59 -20.07
N ASP A 269 -9.71 9.74 -20.41
CA ASP A 269 -9.11 9.26 -21.65
C ASP A 269 -9.25 7.74 -21.80
N GLN A 270 -9.51 7.28 -23.02
CA GLN A 270 -9.84 5.89 -23.29
C GLN A 270 -8.81 5.23 -24.19
N ILE A 271 -8.49 3.97 -23.88
CA ILE A 271 -7.75 3.10 -24.78
C ILE A 271 -8.71 2.55 -25.83
N SER A 272 -8.31 2.63 -27.10
CA SER A 272 -9.19 2.36 -28.26
C SER A 272 -8.72 1.23 -29.18
N ALA A 273 -7.58 0.57 -28.92
CA ALA A 273 -7.07 -0.54 -29.75
C ALA A 273 -8.09 -1.65 -29.96
N LYS A 274 -8.14 -2.17 -31.19
CA LYS A 274 -8.95 -3.35 -31.51
C LYS A 274 -8.22 -4.66 -31.32
N GLU A 275 -6.89 -4.61 -31.37
CA GLU A 275 -6.00 -5.75 -31.19
C GLU A 275 -5.95 -6.22 -29.74
N TYR A 276 -6.25 -5.31 -28.79
CA TYR A 276 -6.21 -5.56 -27.35
C TYR A 276 -7.55 -5.26 -26.69
N GLU A 277 -8.63 -5.88 -27.14
CA GLU A 277 -9.99 -5.52 -26.71
C GLU A 277 -10.20 -5.60 -25.19
N ARG A 278 -9.55 -6.56 -24.51
CA ARG A 278 -9.61 -6.70 -23.04
C ARG A 278 -8.96 -5.54 -22.28
N LEU A 279 -8.16 -4.71 -22.96
CA LEU A 279 -7.48 -3.53 -22.41
C LEU A 279 -8.18 -2.21 -22.75
N ARG A 280 -9.29 -2.23 -23.50
CA ARG A 280 -10.07 -1.02 -23.85
C ARG A 280 -10.69 -0.36 -22.61
N GLY A 281 -10.90 0.94 -22.67
CA GLY A 281 -11.61 1.72 -21.64
C GLY A 281 -10.76 2.74 -20.88
N LYS A 282 -11.30 3.27 -19.77
CA LYS A 282 -10.69 4.32 -18.93
C LYS A 282 -9.64 3.73 -17.98
N HIS A 283 -8.41 3.54 -18.47
CA HIS A 283 -7.28 2.99 -17.70
C HIS A 283 -6.20 4.01 -17.36
N MET A 284 -6.30 5.20 -17.94
CA MET A 284 -5.32 6.25 -17.78
C MET A 284 -5.41 6.85 -16.39
N VAL A 285 -4.29 6.91 -15.69
CA VAL A 285 -4.18 7.54 -14.38
C VAL A 285 -3.06 8.56 -14.39
N GLN A 286 -3.24 9.59 -13.58
CA GLN A 286 -2.22 10.55 -13.20
C GLN A 286 -1.94 10.39 -11.72
N LYS A 287 -0.66 10.41 -11.35
CA LYS A 287 -0.23 10.36 -9.95
C LYS A 287 0.70 11.52 -9.63
N LEU A 288 0.40 12.20 -8.54
CA LEU A 288 1.27 13.18 -7.91
C LEU A 288 1.58 12.71 -6.50
N ASP A 289 2.78 13.03 -6.04
CA ASP A 289 3.15 12.73 -4.67
C ASP A 289 4.10 13.77 -4.09
N THR A 290 4.08 13.95 -2.78
CA THR A 290 5.09 14.73 -2.07
C THR A 290 5.53 13.98 -0.82
N GLY A 291 6.75 14.22 -0.38
CA GLY A 291 7.32 13.55 0.79
C GLY A 291 6.93 14.23 2.09
N LEU A 292 6.45 13.47 3.06
CA LEU A 292 6.16 13.90 4.43
C LEU A 292 7.05 13.15 5.43
N THR A 293 7.45 13.82 6.52
CA THR A 293 8.00 13.14 7.70
C THR A 293 6.88 12.47 8.50
N PRO A 294 7.18 11.49 9.37
CA PRO A 294 6.18 10.92 10.27
C PRO A 294 5.45 11.97 11.12
N GLY A 295 6.18 12.94 11.67
CA GLY A 295 5.60 14.05 12.44
C GLY A 295 4.65 14.94 11.62
N GLN A 296 4.97 15.18 10.34
CA GLN A 296 4.08 15.92 9.43
C GLN A 296 2.80 15.14 9.12
N VAL A 297 2.89 13.82 8.94
CA VAL A 297 1.71 12.96 8.78
C VAL A 297 0.82 13.02 10.01
N VAL A 298 1.39 12.84 11.20
CA VAL A 298 0.64 12.92 12.47
C VAL A 298 0.01 14.30 12.63
N ALA A 299 0.72 15.39 12.32
CA ALA A 299 0.18 16.74 12.46
C ALA A 299 -0.94 17.07 11.47
N LEU A 300 -0.84 16.60 10.23
CA LEU A 300 -1.86 16.84 9.20
C LEU A 300 -3.11 16.00 9.48
N PHE A 301 -2.90 14.72 9.74
CA PHE A 301 -3.95 13.71 9.86
C PHE A 301 -4.31 13.38 11.31
N ALA A 302 -3.96 14.20 12.32
CA ALA A 302 -4.41 14.00 13.70
C ALA A 302 -5.94 14.04 13.80
N PRO A 303 -6.56 13.41 14.83
CA PRO A 303 -7.98 13.61 15.11
C PRO A 303 -8.35 15.11 15.11
N LEU A 304 -9.48 15.47 14.51
CA LEU A 304 -9.98 16.85 14.58
C LEU A 304 -10.49 17.11 16.01
N LYS A 305 -10.27 18.33 16.51
CA LYS A 305 -10.67 18.70 17.88
C LYS A 305 -12.15 19.04 17.99
N SER A 306 -12.78 19.39 16.86
CA SER A 306 -14.15 19.83 16.83
C SER A 306 -15.01 18.96 15.92
N GLU A 307 -16.20 18.65 16.41
CA GLU A 307 -17.23 17.91 15.67
C GLU A 307 -18.09 18.82 14.78
N THR A 308 -17.92 20.15 14.81
CA THR A 308 -18.70 21.05 13.96
C THR A 308 -17.99 21.34 12.64
N ALA A 309 -18.72 21.27 11.53
CA ALA A 309 -18.20 21.48 10.19
C ALA A 309 -17.39 22.78 10.03
N ARG A 310 -17.89 23.90 10.59
CA ARG A 310 -17.20 25.20 10.51
C ARG A 310 -15.85 25.20 11.23
N LYS A 311 -15.77 24.62 12.42
CA LYS A 311 -14.52 24.57 13.19
C LYS A 311 -13.54 23.55 12.60
N ALA A 312 -14.04 22.40 12.16
CA ALA A 312 -13.28 21.40 11.41
C ALA A 312 -12.64 22.01 10.16
N TYR A 313 -13.38 22.83 9.40
CA TYR A 313 -12.88 23.53 8.22
C TYR A 313 -11.69 24.43 8.55
N PHE A 314 -11.83 25.33 9.54
CA PHE A 314 -10.73 26.22 9.93
C PHE A 314 -9.53 25.46 10.46
N GLU A 315 -9.73 24.40 11.25
CA GLU A 315 -8.66 23.56 11.77
C GLU A 315 -7.91 22.83 10.64
N SER A 316 -8.63 22.14 9.76
CA SER A 316 -8.07 21.40 8.61
C SER A 316 -7.30 22.32 7.67
N THR A 317 -7.87 23.48 7.31
CA THR A 317 -7.22 24.46 6.43
C THR A 317 -5.98 25.08 7.10
N ALA A 318 -6.02 25.38 8.41
CA ALA A 318 -4.86 25.91 9.12
C ALA A 318 -3.70 24.89 9.19
N ARG A 319 -4.01 23.60 9.42
CA ARG A 319 -3.01 22.51 9.37
C ARG A 319 -2.37 22.42 7.99
N LEU A 320 -3.18 22.47 6.94
CA LEU A 320 -2.74 22.39 5.54
C LEU A 320 -1.84 23.57 5.15
N VAL A 321 -2.25 24.80 5.46
CA VAL A 321 -1.46 26.02 5.16
C VAL A 321 -0.11 25.98 5.89
N ARG A 322 -0.11 25.63 7.18
CA ARG A 322 1.12 25.51 7.96
C ARG A 322 2.07 24.49 7.35
N LEU A 323 1.56 23.30 7.01
CA LEU A 323 2.37 22.25 6.41
C LEU A 323 2.90 22.65 5.02
N THR A 324 2.06 23.29 4.20
CA THR A 324 2.46 23.78 2.87
C THR A 324 3.65 24.72 2.98
N ASN A 325 3.58 25.70 3.88
CA ASN A 325 4.68 26.66 4.11
C ASN A 325 5.95 25.96 4.61
N GLU A 326 5.81 25.02 5.56
CA GLU A 326 6.94 24.25 6.07
C GLU A 326 7.63 23.42 4.97
N MET A 327 6.84 22.76 4.12
CA MET A 327 7.35 21.93 3.03
C MET A 327 8.05 22.76 1.95
N ILE A 328 7.47 23.90 1.57
CA ILE A 328 8.08 24.82 0.59
C ILE A 328 9.37 25.41 1.15
N ALA A 329 9.40 25.80 2.43
CA ALA A 329 10.60 26.33 3.05
C ALA A 329 11.75 25.31 3.07
N LYS A 330 11.43 24.02 3.27
CA LYS A 330 12.42 22.92 3.27
C LYS A 330 12.85 22.49 1.87
N LYS A 331 11.98 22.62 0.87
CA LYS A 331 12.18 22.14 -0.51
C LYS A 331 11.62 23.13 -1.54
N PRO A 332 12.21 24.33 -1.66
CA PRO A 332 11.70 25.38 -2.55
C PRO A 332 11.65 24.95 -4.02
N GLU A 333 12.55 24.06 -4.44
CA GLU A 333 12.58 23.48 -5.79
C GLU A 333 11.36 22.61 -6.12
N ASN A 334 10.63 22.15 -5.10
CA ASN A 334 9.41 21.35 -5.25
C ASN A 334 8.12 22.18 -5.07
N LYS A 335 8.23 23.51 -5.00
CA LYS A 335 7.12 24.41 -4.66
C LYS A 335 5.86 24.14 -5.47
N ASP A 336 5.95 24.13 -6.80
CA ASP A 336 4.77 24.01 -7.67
C ASP A 336 4.04 22.68 -7.47
N ARG A 337 4.81 21.59 -7.29
CA ARG A 337 4.29 20.26 -6.99
C ARG A 337 3.63 20.19 -5.62
N ILE A 338 4.23 20.82 -4.61
CA ILE A 338 3.66 20.92 -3.26
C ILE A 338 2.35 21.70 -3.31
N VAL A 339 2.35 22.91 -3.90
CA VAL A 339 1.17 23.76 -4.03
C VAL A 339 0.04 23.01 -4.74
N ALA A 340 0.34 22.35 -5.87
CA ALA A 340 -0.67 21.61 -6.63
C ALA A 340 -1.34 20.49 -5.82
N VAL A 341 -0.56 19.70 -5.06
CA VAL A 341 -1.11 18.67 -4.17
C VAL A 341 -1.96 19.30 -3.07
N MET A 342 -1.45 20.35 -2.41
CA MET A 342 -2.13 20.98 -1.28
C MET A 342 -3.40 21.73 -1.69
N THR A 343 -3.46 22.34 -2.87
CA THR A 343 -4.69 22.97 -3.40
C THR A 343 -5.82 21.95 -3.52
N ILE A 344 -5.56 20.75 -4.03
CA ILE A 344 -6.59 19.69 -4.13
C ILE A 344 -7.11 19.26 -2.76
N LEU A 345 -6.22 19.16 -1.77
CA LEU A 345 -6.63 18.88 -0.39
C LEU A 345 -7.53 19.99 0.15
N LYS A 346 -7.20 21.25 -0.15
CA LYS A 346 -7.99 22.41 0.26
C LYS A 346 -9.38 22.38 -0.38
N ASP A 347 -9.48 22.15 -1.69
CA ASP A 347 -10.75 22.05 -2.40
C ASP A 347 -11.63 20.94 -1.82
N ALA A 348 -11.02 19.81 -1.47
CA ALA A 348 -11.72 18.70 -0.82
C ALA A 348 -12.22 19.07 0.58
N ILE A 349 -11.43 19.81 1.38
CA ILE A 349 -11.82 20.31 2.71
C ILE A 349 -12.96 21.34 2.62
N GLU A 350 -12.98 22.18 1.59
CA GLU A 350 -14.06 23.13 1.33
C GLU A 350 -15.41 22.44 1.09
N LYS A 351 -15.40 21.20 0.58
CA LYS A 351 -16.60 20.37 0.35
C LYS A 351 -16.93 19.44 1.51
N ASP A 352 -15.92 18.85 2.13
CA ASP A 352 -16.05 18.05 3.35
C ASP A 352 -14.97 18.47 4.36
N PRO A 353 -15.33 19.25 5.40
CA PRO A 353 -14.39 19.67 6.43
C PRO A 353 -13.65 18.53 7.16
N PHE A 354 -14.19 17.31 7.08
CA PHE A 354 -13.64 16.09 7.66
C PHE A 354 -12.86 15.24 6.64
N PHE A 355 -12.56 15.76 5.45
CA PHE A 355 -11.90 15.02 4.37
C PHE A 355 -10.54 14.41 4.78
N LEU A 356 -9.80 15.08 5.66
CA LEU A 356 -8.51 14.59 6.17
C LEU A 356 -8.66 13.43 7.16
N THR A 357 -9.87 12.98 7.48
CA THR A 357 -10.06 11.76 8.28
C THR A 357 -9.72 10.52 7.45
N LEU A 358 -8.82 9.70 7.98
CA LEU A 358 -8.42 8.43 7.40
C LEU A 358 -9.45 7.35 7.74
N VAL A 359 -9.96 6.69 6.71
CA VAL A 359 -11.09 5.77 6.78
C VAL A 359 -10.68 4.30 6.65
N GLY A 360 -9.42 4.04 6.31
CA GLY A 360 -8.95 2.70 5.97
C GLY A 360 -7.45 2.64 5.78
N ALA A 361 -6.90 1.43 5.81
CA ALA A 361 -5.52 1.17 5.42
C ALA A 361 -5.37 -0.12 4.63
N THR A 362 -4.31 -0.22 3.83
CA THR A 362 -3.88 -1.47 3.20
C THR A 362 -2.42 -1.75 3.49
N HIS A 363 -2.09 -3.02 3.56
CA HIS A 363 -0.74 -3.55 3.70
C HIS A 363 -0.54 -4.62 2.63
N TYR A 364 0.60 -4.63 1.94
CA TYR A 364 0.87 -5.64 0.92
C TYR A 364 2.37 -5.75 0.59
N ASN A 365 2.78 -6.93 0.14
CA ASN A 365 4.09 -7.18 -0.44
C ASN A 365 4.08 -6.86 -1.93
N ARG A 366 5.11 -6.17 -2.43
CA ARG A 366 5.23 -5.83 -3.85
C ARG A 366 6.52 -6.36 -4.44
N THR A 367 6.42 -6.99 -5.61
CA THR A 367 7.55 -7.25 -6.50
C THR A 367 7.40 -6.45 -7.78
N ALA A 368 8.47 -5.82 -8.23
CA ALA A 368 8.46 -4.96 -9.40
C ALA A 368 9.52 -5.38 -10.42
N PHE A 369 9.08 -5.67 -11.64
CA PHE A 369 9.97 -5.89 -12.78
C PHE A 369 9.91 -4.68 -13.70
N GLU A 370 11.04 -4.37 -14.32
CA GLU A 370 11.17 -3.25 -15.23
C GLU A 370 11.88 -3.69 -16.51
N THR A 371 11.50 -3.14 -17.65
CA THR A 371 12.25 -3.33 -18.88
C THR A 371 13.22 -2.19 -19.12
N SER A 372 14.23 -2.38 -19.98
CA SER A 372 15.14 -1.30 -20.42
C SER A 372 14.42 -0.10 -21.04
N ALA A 373 13.19 -0.30 -21.51
CA ALA A 373 12.31 0.72 -22.05
C ALA A 373 11.59 1.58 -20.99
N GLY A 374 11.76 1.29 -19.70
CA GLY A 374 11.04 1.94 -18.59
C GLY A 374 9.60 1.44 -18.40
N LEU A 375 9.26 0.26 -18.95
CA LEU A 375 7.97 -0.38 -18.72
C LEU A 375 8.01 -1.13 -17.40
N GLN A 376 6.94 -1.08 -16.63
CA GLN A 376 6.94 -1.66 -15.29
C GLN A 376 5.76 -2.58 -15.10
N THR A 377 6.00 -3.74 -14.51
CA THR A 377 4.94 -4.57 -13.97
C THR A 377 5.15 -4.80 -12.48
N THR A 378 4.07 -4.81 -11.72
CA THR A 378 4.11 -5.09 -10.29
C THR A 378 3.16 -6.23 -9.94
N ILE A 379 3.62 -7.12 -9.08
CA ILE A 379 2.83 -8.21 -8.52
C ILE A 379 2.72 -7.94 -7.02
N ASP A 380 1.53 -7.58 -6.59
CA ASP A 380 1.20 -7.28 -5.19
C ASP A 380 0.52 -8.51 -4.55
N ARG A 381 0.99 -8.94 -3.39
CA ARG A 381 0.55 -10.14 -2.66
C ARG A 381 0.39 -9.86 -1.16
N ASP A 382 -0.09 -10.85 -0.41
CA ASP A 382 -0.29 -10.78 1.04
C ASP A 382 -1.12 -9.57 1.47
N GLN A 383 -2.14 -9.23 0.67
CA GLN A 383 -2.90 -8.01 0.88
C GLN A 383 -3.72 -8.10 2.17
N GLY A 384 -3.51 -7.16 3.06
CA GLY A 384 -4.39 -6.86 4.18
C GLY A 384 -5.12 -5.56 3.89
N VAL A 385 -6.45 -5.57 4.04
CA VAL A 385 -7.25 -4.35 4.15
C VAL A 385 -7.66 -4.25 5.60
N TYR A 386 -7.45 -3.09 6.22
CA TYR A 386 -7.74 -2.86 7.63
C TYR A 386 -8.87 -1.84 7.75
N GLU A 387 -9.91 -2.24 8.47
CA GLU A 387 -11.07 -1.42 8.79
C GLU A 387 -11.17 -1.21 10.31
N GLY A 388 -11.81 -0.11 10.71
CA GLY A 388 -11.94 0.31 12.10
C GLY A 388 -11.25 1.66 12.35
N ASN A 389 -11.07 1.99 13.63
CA ASN A 389 -10.54 3.28 14.02
C ASN A 389 -9.03 3.37 13.68
N MET A 390 -8.66 4.23 12.73
CA MET A 390 -7.26 4.52 12.39
C MET A 390 -6.56 5.37 13.46
N TYR A 391 -7.28 5.79 14.50
CA TYR A 391 -6.83 6.75 15.49
C TYR A 391 -6.75 6.14 16.88
N GLY A 392 -5.75 6.57 17.65
CA GLY A 392 -5.77 6.50 19.10
C GLY A 392 -6.60 7.64 19.70
N SER A 393 -6.53 7.82 21.01
CA SER A 393 -7.24 8.90 21.72
C SER A 393 -6.76 10.30 21.33
N THR A 394 -5.46 10.46 21.01
CA THR A 394 -4.85 11.77 20.77
C THR A 394 -4.04 11.87 19.47
N ALA A 395 -3.83 10.76 18.76
CA ALA A 395 -2.96 10.71 17.59
C ALA A 395 -3.46 9.71 16.54
N LEU A 396 -2.98 9.86 15.31
CA LEU A 396 -3.09 8.82 14.29
C LEU A 396 -2.27 7.60 14.73
N LYS A 397 -2.83 6.39 14.61
CA LYS A 397 -2.08 5.16 14.86
C LYS A 397 -0.94 5.06 13.85
N ASN A 398 0.25 4.65 14.29
CA ASN A 398 1.30 4.28 13.35
C ASN A 398 0.90 2.98 12.60
N PRO A 399 1.56 2.64 11.48
CA PRO A 399 1.21 1.46 10.70
C PRO A 399 1.19 0.14 11.49
N VAL A 400 2.12 -0.05 12.45
CA VAL A 400 2.18 -1.26 13.27
C VAL A 400 0.97 -1.34 14.20
N GLN A 401 0.65 -0.25 14.88
CA GLN A 401 -0.56 -0.14 15.71
C GLN A 401 -1.83 -0.37 14.89
N ALA A 402 -1.91 0.18 13.67
CA ALA A 402 -3.05 -0.02 12.78
C ALA A 402 -3.20 -1.50 12.38
N ILE A 403 -2.10 -2.19 12.06
CA ILE A 403 -2.13 -3.63 11.75
C ILE A 403 -2.60 -4.47 12.95
N GLN A 404 -2.09 -4.16 14.15
CA GLN A 404 -2.34 -4.95 15.36
C GLN A 404 -3.74 -4.74 15.96
N GLN A 405 -4.28 -3.52 15.86
CA GLN A 405 -5.47 -3.11 16.62
C GLN A 405 -6.73 -3.03 15.76
N ASN A 406 -6.62 -3.13 14.44
CA ASN A 406 -7.75 -2.99 13.54
C ASN A 406 -8.13 -4.34 12.93
N VAL A 407 -9.37 -4.44 12.47
CA VAL A 407 -9.89 -5.67 11.87
C VAL A 407 -9.31 -5.81 10.47
N ARG A 408 -8.54 -6.88 10.25
CA ARG A 408 -8.12 -7.28 8.90
C ARG A 408 -9.31 -7.91 8.17
N LEU A 409 -9.72 -7.30 7.08
CA LEU A 409 -10.64 -7.92 6.14
C LEU A 409 -9.90 -9.01 5.36
N VAL A 410 -10.39 -10.25 5.48
CA VAL A 410 -9.91 -11.38 4.69
C VAL A 410 -10.79 -11.48 3.43
N PRO A 411 -10.24 -11.29 2.22
CA PRO A 411 -11.03 -11.44 1.01
C PRO A 411 -11.51 -12.89 0.87
N LYS A 412 -12.77 -13.08 0.44
CA LYS A 412 -13.35 -14.42 0.18
C LYS A 412 -12.72 -15.17 -1.00
N VAL A 413 -11.86 -14.51 -1.76
CA VAL A 413 -11.12 -15.10 -2.88
C VAL A 413 -9.75 -15.52 -2.34
N HIS A 414 -9.46 -16.83 -2.36
CA HIS A 414 -8.16 -17.40 -1.97
C HIS A 414 -7.01 -16.62 -2.64
N ASP A 415 -6.09 -16.10 -1.82
CA ASP A 415 -4.83 -15.41 -2.16
C ASP A 415 -4.75 -14.81 -3.58
N ALA A 416 -5.64 -13.85 -3.85
CA ALA A 416 -5.66 -13.17 -5.13
C ALA A 416 -4.49 -12.18 -5.22
N ARG A 417 -3.51 -12.46 -6.08
CA ARG A 417 -2.41 -11.54 -6.38
C ARG A 417 -2.87 -10.47 -7.34
N HIS A 418 -2.57 -9.21 -7.04
CA HIS A 418 -2.85 -8.12 -7.97
C HIS A 418 -1.66 -7.93 -8.88
N VAL A 419 -1.86 -8.24 -10.17
CA VAL A 419 -0.87 -7.98 -11.20
C VAL A 419 -1.23 -6.69 -11.92
N GLU A 420 -0.28 -5.77 -11.93
CA GLU A 420 -0.41 -4.45 -12.52
C GLU A 420 0.63 -4.25 -13.61
N LEU A 421 0.21 -3.74 -14.76
CA LEU A 421 1.09 -3.30 -15.84
C LEU A 421 1.00 -1.78 -15.98
N LYS A 422 2.16 -1.14 -16.06
CA LYS A 422 2.36 0.31 -16.08
C LYS A 422 3.16 0.68 -17.31
N ILE A 423 2.53 1.39 -18.23
CA ILE A 423 3.16 1.85 -19.47
C ILE A 423 3.03 3.37 -19.58
N PRO A 424 4.12 4.09 -19.87
CA PRO A 424 4.06 5.52 -20.16
C PRO A 424 3.10 5.85 -21.31
N ILE A 425 2.37 6.96 -21.20
CA ILE A 425 1.36 7.37 -22.18
C ILE A 425 1.89 7.50 -23.62
N THR A 426 3.14 7.95 -23.78
CA THR A 426 3.81 8.11 -25.08
C THR A 426 3.88 6.80 -25.86
N TYR A 427 4.16 5.71 -25.16
CA TYR A 427 4.20 4.38 -25.75
C TYR A 427 2.80 3.80 -25.98
N MET A 428 1.85 4.12 -25.09
CA MET A 428 0.46 3.68 -25.22
C MET A 428 -0.19 4.25 -26.48
N GLN A 429 0.03 5.52 -26.80
CA GLN A 429 -0.49 6.14 -28.02
C GLN A 429 -0.07 5.35 -29.28
N ASN A 430 1.21 4.94 -29.34
CA ASN A 430 1.76 4.22 -30.49
C ASN A 430 1.41 2.72 -30.50
N THR A 431 1.15 2.12 -29.35
CA THR A 431 0.95 0.66 -29.21
C THR A 431 -0.52 0.26 -29.19
N VAL A 432 -1.34 0.96 -28.41
CA VAL A 432 -2.74 0.58 -28.17
C VAL A 432 -3.74 1.67 -28.58
N GLY A 433 -3.27 2.83 -29.05
CA GLY A 433 -4.12 3.98 -29.33
C GLY A 433 -4.76 4.59 -28.07
N ILE A 434 -4.85 5.91 -28.06
CA ILE A 434 -5.57 6.65 -27.01
C ILE A 434 -6.52 7.62 -27.70
N THR A 435 -7.78 7.59 -27.27
CA THR A 435 -8.77 8.61 -27.56
C THR A 435 -8.83 9.55 -26.36
N TYR A 436 -8.31 10.76 -26.55
CA TYR A 436 -8.32 11.80 -25.53
C TYR A 436 -9.68 12.45 -25.43
N VAL A 437 -10.13 12.75 -24.20
CA VAL A 437 -11.36 13.52 -23.99
C VAL A 437 -11.15 14.99 -24.34
N ASP A 438 -9.95 15.52 -24.08
CA ASP A 438 -9.55 16.88 -24.46
C ASP A 438 -8.14 16.85 -25.08
N ALA A 439 -8.10 16.78 -26.41
CA ALA A 439 -6.86 16.68 -27.19
C ALA A 439 -5.94 17.91 -27.04
N SER A 440 -6.49 19.07 -26.68
CA SER A 440 -5.73 20.33 -26.56
C SER A 440 -4.79 20.38 -25.35
N LYS A 441 -5.01 19.49 -24.37
CA LYS A 441 -4.29 19.45 -23.08
C LYS A 441 -3.38 18.25 -22.93
N VAL A 442 -3.11 17.55 -24.03
CA VAL A 442 -2.20 16.41 -24.07
C VAL A 442 -0.77 16.94 -24.10
N PRO A 443 0.10 16.56 -23.14
CA PRO A 443 1.52 16.91 -23.24
C PRO A 443 2.06 16.42 -24.59
N ALA A 444 2.86 17.25 -25.27
CA ALA A 444 3.50 16.83 -26.51
C ALA A 444 4.18 15.48 -26.28
N ALA A 445 3.82 14.47 -27.08
CA ALA A 445 4.38 13.15 -26.94
C ALA A 445 5.90 13.28 -27.05
N GLN A 446 6.64 12.89 -25.99
CA GLN A 446 8.07 12.72 -26.12
C GLN A 446 8.24 11.61 -27.16
N ALA A 447 8.70 11.99 -28.36
CA ALA A 447 8.90 11.07 -29.46
C ALA A 447 9.94 10.02 -29.04
N SER A 448 9.47 8.89 -28.53
CA SER A 448 10.28 7.71 -28.30
C SER A 448 10.01 6.76 -29.46
N PRO A 449 11.05 6.23 -30.12
CA PRO A 449 10.87 5.21 -31.14
C PRO A 449 10.04 4.05 -30.53
N LEU A 450 9.06 3.55 -31.29
CA LEU A 450 8.30 2.37 -30.89
C LEU A 450 9.29 1.23 -30.61
N GLN A 451 9.36 0.78 -29.37
CA GLN A 451 10.16 -0.38 -29.04
C GLN A 451 9.29 -1.62 -29.24
N SER A 452 9.75 -2.57 -30.07
CA SER A 452 9.04 -3.82 -30.36
C SER A 452 8.68 -4.63 -29.11
N ASP A 453 9.45 -4.43 -28.04
CA ASP A 453 9.26 -5.04 -26.72
C ASP A 453 7.94 -4.63 -26.04
N ILE A 454 7.37 -3.47 -26.39
CA ILE A 454 6.14 -2.96 -25.77
C ILE A 454 4.93 -3.78 -26.22
N ASN A 455 4.83 -4.05 -27.52
CA ASN A 455 3.77 -4.90 -28.06
C ASN A 455 3.80 -6.31 -27.45
N GLN A 456 5.01 -6.86 -27.26
CA GLN A 456 5.20 -8.17 -26.63
C GLN A 456 4.77 -8.18 -25.15
N LEU A 457 5.10 -7.13 -24.40
CA LEU A 457 4.68 -7.00 -23.00
C LEU A 457 3.16 -6.82 -22.87
N VAL A 458 2.58 -5.93 -23.68
CA VAL A 458 1.13 -5.68 -23.72
C VAL A 458 0.39 -6.97 -24.09
N SER A 459 0.87 -7.71 -25.09
CA SER A 459 0.32 -9.02 -25.46
C SER A 459 0.43 -10.01 -24.31
N THR A 460 1.60 -10.12 -23.68
CA THR A 460 1.81 -11.04 -22.54
C THR A 460 0.86 -10.73 -21.40
N TYR A 461 0.61 -9.45 -21.09
CA TYR A 461 -0.32 -9.07 -20.05
C TYR A 461 -1.78 -9.28 -20.44
N HIS A 462 -2.15 -8.95 -21.68
CA HIS A 462 -3.49 -9.14 -22.25
C HIS A 462 -3.99 -10.59 -22.07
N ASP A 463 -3.11 -11.58 -22.22
CA ASP A 463 -3.45 -13.01 -22.06
C ASP A 463 -3.94 -13.36 -20.64
N PHE A 464 -3.54 -12.58 -19.63
CA PHE A 464 -3.93 -12.77 -18.22
C PHE A 464 -5.01 -11.79 -17.75
N VAL A 465 -5.45 -10.87 -18.59
CA VAL A 465 -6.57 -9.98 -18.25
C VAL A 465 -7.87 -10.75 -18.42
N ARG A 466 -8.63 -10.83 -17.31
CA ARG A 466 -9.90 -11.57 -17.26
C ARG A 466 -11.12 -10.69 -17.56
N ASN A 467 -11.05 -9.38 -17.33
CA ASN A 467 -12.19 -8.49 -17.54
C ASN A 467 -11.76 -7.06 -17.91
N ALA A 468 -12.32 -6.52 -18.99
CA ALA A 468 -12.14 -5.12 -19.39
C ALA A 468 -12.69 -4.13 -18.35
N LEU A 469 -13.68 -4.54 -17.54
CA LEU A 469 -14.34 -3.72 -16.52
C LEU A 469 -13.52 -3.55 -15.22
N HIS A 470 -12.43 -4.29 -15.03
CA HIS A 470 -11.46 -4.05 -13.93
C HIS A 470 -10.54 -2.85 -14.18
N ALA A 471 -10.91 -2.01 -15.15
CA ALA A 471 -10.25 -0.77 -15.49
C ALA A 471 -10.15 0.17 -14.29
N GLY A 472 -8.94 0.39 -13.77
CA GLY A 472 -8.53 1.57 -12.97
C GLY A 472 -9.36 1.96 -11.73
N LYS A 473 -10.48 1.30 -11.45
CA LYS A 473 -11.42 1.64 -10.39
C LYS A 473 -10.79 1.15 -9.09
N PHE A 474 -10.16 2.09 -8.40
CA PHE A 474 -9.58 1.98 -7.06
C PHE A 474 -10.49 1.16 -6.14
N ASN A 475 -10.23 -0.14 -6.07
CA ASN A 475 -11.02 -1.11 -5.33
C ASN A 475 -10.10 -1.74 -4.28
N TYR A 476 -9.70 -0.94 -3.29
CA TYR A 476 -9.11 -1.50 -2.07
C TYR A 476 -10.07 -1.43 -0.88
N ILE A 477 -11.14 -0.64 -0.99
CA ILE A 477 -12.21 -0.65 -0.01
C ILE A 477 -13.49 -0.89 -0.82
N ARG A 478 -13.86 -2.17 -0.96
CA ARG A 478 -15.11 -2.58 -1.61
C ARG A 478 -16.21 -2.55 -0.55
N ALA A 479 -17.40 -2.10 -0.95
CA ALA A 479 -18.55 -1.86 -0.08
C ALA A 479 -19.01 -3.09 0.71
N ASN A 480 -18.69 -4.28 0.22
CA ASN A 480 -18.85 -5.58 0.86
C ASN A 480 -17.84 -6.49 0.18
N GLY A 481 -17.42 -7.59 0.81
CA GLY A 481 -16.69 -8.67 0.14
C GLY A 481 -17.55 -9.38 -0.93
N GLU A 482 -18.03 -8.64 -1.94
CA GLU A 482 -18.79 -9.15 -3.07
C GLU A 482 -17.90 -10.13 -3.84
N SER A 483 -18.38 -11.37 -3.88
CA SER A 483 -18.00 -12.36 -4.88
C SER A 483 -18.20 -11.73 -6.26
N GLU A 484 -17.18 -11.84 -7.10
CA GLU A 484 -17.43 -11.68 -8.53
C GLU A 484 -18.52 -12.68 -8.93
N PRO A 485 -19.46 -12.31 -9.84
CA PRO A 485 -20.30 -13.32 -10.44
C PRO A 485 -19.38 -14.39 -11.04
N ALA A 486 -19.59 -15.63 -10.62
CA ALA A 486 -18.84 -16.76 -11.12
C ALA A 486 -19.07 -16.89 -12.62
N HIS A 487 -18.06 -16.56 -13.42
CA HIS A 487 -18.03 -16.85 -14.85
C HIS A 487 -16.65 -17.39 -15.22
#